data_AF-A0A4U9HJE3-F1
#
_entry.id   AF-A0A4U9HJE3-F1
#
_cell.length_a   1.000
_cell.length_b   1.000
_cell.length_c   1.000
_cell.angle_alpha   90.00
_cell.angle_beta   90.00
_cell.angle_gamma   90.00
#
_symmetry.space_group_name_H-M   'P 1'
#
loop_
_entity.id
_entity.type
_entity.pdbx_description
1 polymer ?
#
loop_
_entity_poly.entity_id
_entity_poly.type
_entity_poly.pdbx_seq_one_letter_code
_entity_poly.pdbx_strand_id
1 'polypeptide(L)'
;MTNITKKSLLAAGIMAALGISAGAFAAEVPAGVQLADKQEIVKNNGSEVQSLDPHKIEGVPENNVTRDLMEGLANNTPDGGIEPGGGGKLG
;
A
#
# COMPACT_ATOMS: atom_id res chain seq x y z
N MET A 1 25.11 40.41 -9.60
CA MET A 1 24.65 39.44 -8.58
C MET A 1 23.22 38.95 -8.81
N THR A 2 22.37 39.66 -9.56
CA THR A 2 20.94 39.33 -9.77
C THR A 2 20.66 38.06 -10.60
N ASN A 3 21.56 37.67 -11.51
CA ASN A 3 21.35 36.52 -12.40
C ASN A 3 21.62 35.16 -11.73
N ILE A 4 22.40 35.13 -10.66
CA ILE A 4 22.74 33.91 -9.92
C ILE A 4 21.56 33.53 -9.01
N THR A 5 20.94 34.51 -8.36
CA THR A 5 19.76 34.31 -7.50
C THR A 5 18.54 33.82 -8.28
N LYS A 6 18.31 34.32 -9.51
CA LYS A 6 17.20 33.86 -10.37
C LYS A 6 17.37 32.41 -10.85
N LYS A 7 18.61 32.00 -11.14
CA LYS A 7 18.93 30.61 -11.52
C LYS A 7 18.79 29.65 -10.34
N SER A 8 19.19 30.07 -9.14
CA SER A 8 18.99 29.29 -7.91
C SER A 8 17.50 29.13 -7.57
N LEU A 9 16.71 30.18 -7.77
CA LEU A 9 15.26 30.14 -7.54
C LEU A 9 14.55 29.23 -8.55
N LEU A 10 14.97 29.26 -9.82
CA LEU A 10 14.46 28.36 -10.86
C LEU A 10 14.85 26.89 -10.57
N ALA A 11 16.08 26.64 -10.13
CA ALA A 11 16.53 25.31 -9.74
C ALA A 11 15.74 24.76 -8.52
N ALA A 12 15.49 25.61 -7.51
CA ALA A 12 14.65 25.25 -6.38
C ALA A 12 13.19 24.96 -6.79
N GLY A 13 12.64 25.74 -7.74
CA GLY A 13 11.30 25.50 -8.29
C GLY A 13 11.18 24.19 -9.06
N ILE A 14 12.21 23.82 -9.82
CA ILE A 14 12.24 22.53 -10.56
C ILE A 14 12.38 21.35 -9.59
N MET A 15 13.20 21.47 -8.53
CA MET A 15 13.30 20.42 -7.50
C MET A 15 12.01 20.26 -6.69
N ALA A 16 11.30 21.36 -6.39
CA ALA A 16 9.99 21.30 -5.74
C ALA A 16 8.91 20.66 -6.64
N ALA A 17 8.96 20.89 -7.95
CA ALA A 17 8.02 20.30 -8.91
C ALA A 17 8.29 18.81 -9.17
N LEU A 18 9.54 18.36 -9.10
CA LEU A 18 9.94 16.96 -9.25
C LEU A 18 9.82 16.15 -7.94
N GLY A 19 9.79 16.81 -6.78
CA GLY A 19 9.71 16.18 -5.46
C GLY A 19 8.34 15.65 -5.06
N ILE A 20 7.28 15.91 -5.85
CA ILE A 20 5.92 15.42 -5.60
C ILE A 20 5.63 14.22 -6.52
N SER A 21 6.51 13.21 -6.53
CA SER A 21 6.08 11.87 -6.89
C SER A 21 5.52 11.24 -5.62
N ALA A 22 4.24 11.47 -5.34
CA ALA A 22 3.50 10.70 -4.34
C ALA A 22 3.39 9.25 -4.86
N GLY A 23 4.46 8.47 -4.69
CA GLY A 23 4.40 7.03 -4.83
C GLY A 23 3.41 6.51 -3.79
N ALA A 24 2.54 5.58 -4.19
CA ALA A 24 1.78 4.82 -3.22
C ALA A 24 2.78 4.21 -2.23
N PHE A 25 2.69 4.59 -0.96
CA PHE A 25 3.49 3.96 0.09
C PHE A 25 3.04 2.50 0.16
N ALA A 26 3.93 1.60 -0.25
CA ALA A 26 3.76 0.18 -0.02
C ALA A 26 3.80 -0.10 1.50
N ALA A 27 3.68 -1.38 1.87
CA ALA A 27 3.93 -1.83 3.24
C ALA A 27 5.22 -1.20 3.80
N GLU A 28 5.26 -0.93 5.10
CA GLU A 28 6.42 -0.30 5.73
C GLU A 28 7.65 -1.23 5.62
N VAL A 29 8.59 -0.85 4.75
CA VAL A 29 9.83 -1.60 4.52
C VAL A 29 10.92 -1.06 5.44
N PRO A 30 11.58 -1.91 6.25
CA PRO A 30 12.69 -1.47 7.09
C PRO A 30 13.81 -0.81 6.28
N ALA A 31 14.45 0.21 6.86
CA ALA A 31 15.52 0.95 6.19
C ALA A 31 16.70 0.02 5.81
N GLY A 32 17.19 0.17 4.57
CA GLY A 32 18.32 -0.61 4.06
C GLY A 32 17.96 -1.95 3.42
N VAL A 33 16.67 -2.32 3.37
CA VAL A 33 16.22 -3.51 2.64
C VAL A 33 16.13 -3.21 1.14
N GLN A 34 16.88 -3.97 0.34
CA GLN A 34 16.76 -3.93 -1.12
C GLN A 34 15.52 -4.74 -1.53
N LEU A 35 14.55 -4.08 -2.18
CA LEU A 35 13.39 -4.77 -2.73
C LEU A 35 13.78 -5.63 -3.94
N ALA A 36 13.16 -6.80 -4.05
CA ALA A 36 13.30 -7.66 -5.21
C ALA A 36 12.75 -6.97 -6.47
N ASP A 37 13.36 -7.26 -7.62
CA ASP A 37 12.94 -6.72 -8.92
C ASP A 37 11.50 -7.13 -9.29
N LYS A 38 11.02 -8.27 -8.78
CA LYS A 38 9.65 -8.75 -8.92
C LYS A 38 9.03 -9.03 -7.55
N GLN A 39 7.85 -8.48 -7.30
CA GLN A 39 7.07 -8.66 -6.07
C GLN A 39 5.97 -9.69 -6.31
N GLU A 40 6.34 -10.97 -6.28
CA GLU A 40 5.42 -12.10 -6.49
C GLU A 40 5.46 -13.03 -5.28
N ILE A 41 4.29 -13.51 -4.84
CA ILE A 41 4.15 -14.43 -3.70
C ILE A 41 3.29 -15.63 -4.09
N VAL A 42 3.73 -16.82 -3.67
CA VAL A 42 2.95 -18.07 -3.79
C VAL A 42 2.55 -18.51 -2.39
N LYS A 43 1.24 -18.50 -2.10
CA LYS A 43 0.65 -18.89 -0.81
C LYS A 43 -0.15 -20.17 -0.99
N ASN A 44 0.14 -21.20 -0.19
CA ASN A 44 -0.77 -22.34 -0.06
C ASN A 44 -1.98 -21.91 0.80
N ASN A 45 -3.20 -22.12 0.31
CA ASN A 45 -4.43 -21.72 0.98
C ASN A 45 -5.18 -22.88 1.66
N GLY A 46 -4.56 -24.05 1.77
CA GLY A 46 -5.11 -25.21 2.48
C GLY A 46 -6.05 -26.05 1.61
N SER A 47 -7.19 -25.50 1.20
CA SER A 47 -8.17 -26.16 0.34
C SER A 47 -8.72 -25.23 -0.73
N GLU A 48 -9.48 -25.79 -1.67
CA GLU A 48 -10.25 -25.01 -2.64
C GLU A 48 -11.28 -24.13 -1.93
N VAL A 49 -11.54 -22.94 -2.48
CA VAL A 49 -12.52 -21.99 -1.96
C VAL A 49 -13.93 -22.37 -2.39
N GLN A 50 -14.90 -22.24 -1.49
CA GLN A 50 -16.31 -22.51 -1.82
C GLN A 50 -16.95 -21.42 -2.69
N SER A 51 -16.57 -20.17 -2.44
CA SER A 51 -17.10 -18.98 -3.12
C SER A 51 -16.14 -17.81 -2.91
N LEU A 52 -16.25 -16.77 -3.75
CA LEU A 52 -15.59 -15.47 -3.55
C LEU A 52 -16.58 -14.37 -3.12
N ASP A 53 -17.88 -14.66 -3.13
CA ASP A 53 -18.94 -13.76 -2.64
C ASP A 53 -18.91 -13.75 -1.10
N PRO A 54 -18.61 -12.61 -0.44
CA PRO A 54 -18.54 -12.51 1.02
C PRO A 54 -19.80 -12.97 1.75
N HIS A 55 -20.97 -12.93 1.09
CA HIS A 55 -22.23 -13.36 1.68
C HIS A 55 -22.46 -14.88 1.60
N LYS A 56 -21.53 -15.61 0.99
CA LYS A 56 -21.63 -17.07 0.75
C LYS A 56 -20.39 -17.82 1.20
N ILE A 57 -19.59 -17.23 2.08
CA ILE A 57 -18.37 -17.84 2.62
C ILE A 57 -18.44 -17.89 4.14
N GLU A 58 -17.83 -18.92 4.72
CA GLU A 58 -17.73 -19.09 6.17
C GLU A 58 -16.34 -19.57 6.65
N GLY A 59 -15.48 -20.02 5.72
CA GLY A 59 -14.20 -20.63 6.03
C GLY A 59 -13.02 -19.65 6.01
N VAL A 60 -11.90 -20.15 6.55
CA VAL A 60 -10.61 -19.44 6.54
C VAL A 60 -9.99 -19.34 5.13
N PRO A 61 -10.00 -20.41 4.29
CA PRO A 61 -9.46 -20.32 2.93
C PRO A 61 -10.10 -19.20 2.12
N GLU A 62 -11.42 -19.04 2.23
CA GLU A 62 -12.17 -18.00 1.54
C GLU A 62 -11.82 -16.62 2.09
N ASN A 63 -11.81 -16.46 3.42
CA ASN A 63 -11.45 -15.19 4.06
C ASN A 63 -10.04 -14.72 3.70
N ASN A 64 -9.08 -15.63 3.53
CA ASN A 64 -7.73 -15.29 3.12
C ASN A 64 -7.68 -14.65 1.73
N VAL A 65 -8.54 -15.09 0.81
CA VAL A 65 -8.62 -14.57 -0.56
C VAL A 65 -9.49 -13.32 -0.61
N THR A 66 -10.65 -13.35 0.03
CA THR A 66 -11.59 -12.22 0.02
C THR A 66 -11.01 -10.98 0.71
N ARG A 67 -10.14 -11.12 1.72
CA ARG A 67 -9.41 -9.97 2.32
C ARG A 67 -8.44 -9.29 1.35
N ASP A 68 -7.89 -10.02 0.38
CA ASP A 68 -7.01 -9.47 -0.64
C ASP A 68 -7.83 -8.85 -1.81
N LEU A 69 -9.08 -9.28 -2.01
CA LEU A 69 -9.96 -8.84 -3.11
C LEU A 69 -10.95 -7.73 -2.74
N MET A 70 -11.37 -7.68 -1.47
CA MET A 70 -12.43 -6.81 -0.97
C MET A 70 -12.03 -6.23 0.38
N GLU A 71 -12.41 -4.98 0.62
CA GLU A 71 -11.99 -4.25 1.82
C GLU A 71 -13.20 -3.72 2.60
N GLY A 72 -13.11 -3.80 3.93
CA GLY A 72 -14.12 -3.29 4.85
C GLY A 72 -13.87 -1.84 5.29
N LEU A 73 -14.69 -1.34 6.23
CA LEU A 73 -14.49 0.00 6.82
C LEU A 73 -13.28 0.06 7.77
N ALA A 74 -12.89 -1.08 8.32
CA ALA A 74 -11.77 -1.23 9.24
C ALA A 74 -11.03 -2.52 8.91
N ASN A 75 -9.71 -2.48 9.05
CA ASN A 75 -8.79 -3.61 8.84
C ASN A 75 -8.04 -3.93 10.12
N ASN A 76 -7.26 -5.02 10.07
CA ASN A 76 -6.37 -5.40 11.15
C ASN A 76 -4.93 -5.08 10.76
N THR A 77 -4.18 -4.44 11.64
CA THR A 77 -2.73 -4.28 11.51
C THR A 77 -2.05 -5.66 11.60
N PRO A 78 -0.76 -5.78 11.21
CA PRO A 78 0.00 -7.04 11.38
C PRO A 78 0.01 -7.58 12.82
N ASP A 79 -0.08 -6.69 13.81
CA ASP A 79 -0.13 -7.04 15.24
C ASP A 79 -1.56 -7.29 15.76
N GLY A 80 -2.58 -7.20 14.89
CA GLY A 80 -3.99 -7.42 15.23
C GLY A 80 -4.72 -6.20 15.82
N GLY A 81 -4.11 -5.01 15.74
CA GLY A 81 -4.79 -3.75 16.08
C GLY A 81 -5.81 -3.37 15.00
N ILE A 82 -6.75 -2.48 15.30
CA ILE A 82 -7.75 -2.01 14.33
C ILE A 82 -7.26 -0.74 13.65
N GLU A 83 -7.24 -0.73 12.32
CA GLU A 83 -6.91 0.44 11.50
C GLU A 83 -8.05 0.78 10.52
N PRO A 84 -8.13 2.02 10.02
CA PRO A 84 -9.16 2.37 9.05
C PRO A 84 -8.92 1.68 7.70
N GLY A 85 -9.97 1.08 7.13
CA GLY A 85 -9.96 0.48 5.78
C GLY A 85 -10.48 1.46 4.71
N GLY A 86 -11.21 0.95 3.73
CA GLY A 86 -11.69 1.70 2.55
C GLY A 86 -12.60 2.92 2.82
N GLY A 87 -12.95 3.20 4.09
CA GLY A 87 -13.71 4.37 4.53
C GLY A 87 -12.95 5.40 5.37
N GLY A 88 -11.67 5.17 5.69
CA GLY A 88 -10.93 5.98 6.66
C GLY A 88 -9.78 6.79 6.08
N LYS A 89 -9.61 8.02 6.59
CA LYS A 89 -8.56 8.95 6.18
C LYS A 89 -7.18 8.33 6.36
N LEU A 90 -6.49 8.18 5.22
CA LEU A 90 -5.04 8.06 5.12
C LEU A 90 -4.40 9.13 6.01
N GLY A 91 -3.71 8.71 7.06
CA GLY A 91 -2.90 9.54 7.94
C GLY A 91 -1.46 9.11 7.83
#